data_AF-A0A9C7SGL1-F1
#
_entry.id   AF-A0A9C7SGL1-F1
#
_cell.length_a   1.000
_cell.length_b   1.000
_cell.length_c   1.000
_cell.angle_alpha   90.00
_cell.angle_beta   90.00
_cell.angle_gamma   90.00
#
_symmetry.space_group_name_H-M   'P 1'
#
loop_
_entity.id
_entity.type
_entity.pdbx_description
1 polymer ?
#
loop_
_entity_poly.entity_id
_entity_poly.type
_entity_poly.pdbx_seq_one_letter_code
_entity_poly.pdbx_strand_id
1 'polypeptide(L)'
;HSRERTKMAVNNRGKPAVTHYRVEEKFRAHTLVRVTLETGRTHQIRVHMNWQGHPIAGDPVYGKRLHVPPASSGQLLNTLRGFRRQALHAETLALHHPVSGELLSWTVPMPADMQLLVDVLRDDKKGASINP
;
A
#
# COMPACT_ATOMS: atom_id res chain seq x y z
N HIS A 1 8.26 16.63 -24.78
CA HIS A 1 7.47 17.52 -23.91
C HIS A 1 6.90 16.73 -22.73
N SER A 2 7.44 16.93 -21.53
CA SER A 2 7.01 16.24 -20.30
C SER A 2 5.69 16.83 -19.80
N ARG A 3 4.58 16.09 -19.97
CA ARG A 3 3.22 16.56 -19.68
C ARG A 3 2.65 16.11 -18.32
N GLU A 4 3.43 15.47 -17.46
CA GLU A 4 2.96 15.01 -16.14
C GLU A 4 3.87 15.46 -15.00
N ARG A 5 3.80 16.75 -14.64
CA ARG A 5 4.63 17.38 -13.58
C ARG A 5 4.34 16.87 -12.15
N THR A 6 3.27 16.10 -11.95
CA THR A 6 2.83 15.58 -10.64
C THR A 6 3.29 14.15 -10.34
N LYS A 7 3.84 13.43 -11.32
CA LYS A 7 4.34 12.06 -11.16
C LYS A 7 5.84 12.05 -10.94
N MET A 8 6.28 11.23 -9.99
CA MET A 8 7.67 10.87 -9.76
C MET A 8 7.97 9.56 -10.50
N ALA A 9 9.20 9.38 -10.97
CA ALA A 9 9.62 8.19 -11.70
C ALA A 9 10.96 7.67 -11.16
N VAL A 10 11.16 6.36 -11.22
CA VAL A 10 12.48 5.74 -10.97
C VAL A 10 13.40 6.09 -12.15
N ASN A 11 14.53 6.72 -11.86
CA ASN A 11 15.50 7.17 -12.85
C ASN A 11 16.92 7.02 -12.28
N ASN A 12 17.86 6.54 -13.09
CA ASN A 12 19.27 6.37 -12.73
C ASN A 12 19.97 7.68 -12.33
N ARG A 13 19.43 8.84 -12.71
CA ARG A 13 19.90 10.17 -12.28
C ARG A 13 19.12 10.76 -11.10
N GLY A 14 18.20 10.00 -10.51
CA GLY A 14 17.37 10.42 -9.38
C GLY A 14 18.12 10.44 -8.05
N LYS A 15 17.46 10.98 -7.01
CA LYS A 15 17.99 10.90 -5.63
C LYS A 15 17.93 9.44 -5.14
N PRO A 16 18.95 8.94 -4.43
CA PRO A 16 18.89 7.62 -3.80
C PRO A 16 17.66 7.51 -2.89
N ALA A 17 16.98 6.37 -3.02
CA ALA A 17 15.76 6.05 -2.30
C ALA A 17 15.74 4.56 -1.97
N VAL A 18 15.57 4.21 -0.69
CA VAL A 18 15.56 2.82 -0.21
C VAL A 18 14.29 2.54 0.59
N THR A 19 13.58 1.50 0.16
CA THR A 19 12.33 1.02 0.77
C THR A 19 12.46 -0.48 1.01
N HIS A 20 12.35 -0.88 2.27
CA HIS A 20 12.31 -2.28 2.67
C HIS A 20 10.85 -2.69 2.80
N TYR A 21 10.50 -3.91 2.39
CA TYR A 21 9.14 -4.43 2.57
C TYR A 21 9.15 -5.91 2.95
N ARG A 22 8.10 -6.31 3.68
CA ARG A 22 7.82 -7.70 4.04
C ARG A 22 6.36 -8.00 3.71
N VAL A 23 6.11 -9.20 3.20
CA VAL A 23 4.74 -9.70 3.01
C VAL A 23 4.16 -10.11 4.36
N GLU A 24 3.03 -9.51 4.73
CA GLU A 24 2.27 -9.85 5.93
C GLU A 24 1.18 -10.88 5.59
N GLU A 25 0.41 -10.63 4.52
CA GLU A 25 -0.68 -11.50 4.11
C GLU A 25 -0.86 -11.51 2.59
N LYS A 26 -1.00 -12.70 2.00
CA LYS A 26 -1.31 -12.87 0.57
C LYS A 26 -2.81 -13.14 0.39
N PHE A 27 -3.47 -12.35 -0.47
CA PHE A 27 -4.84 -12.58 -0.94
C PHE A 27 -4.84 -13.18 -2.36
N ARG A 28 -6.01 -13.49 -2.92
CA ARG A 28 -6.12 -14.04 -4.29
C ARG A 28 -5.49 -13.14 -5.35
N ALA A 29 -5.68 -11.82 -5.19
CA ALA A 29 -5.31 -10.83 -6.20
C ALA A 29 -4.59 -9.60 -5.62
N HIS A 30 -4.31 -9.60 -4.32
CA HIS A 30 -3.72 -8.48 -3.58
C HIS A 30 -2.75 -9.02 -2.53
N THR A 31 -1.92 -8.15 -1.96
CA THR A 31 -0.99 -8.52 -0.88
C THR A 31 -0.90 -7.38 0.11
N LEU A 32 -1.06 -7.70 1.40
CA LEU A 32 -0.77 -6.78 2.49
C LEU A 32 0.74 -6.85 2.76
N VAL A 33 1.39 -5.69 2.70
CA VAL A 33 2.83 -5.56 2.93
C VAL A 33 3.10 -4.56 4.04
N ARG A 34 4.06 -4.90 4.90
CA ARG A 34 4.68 -3.96 5.83
C ARG A 34 5.85 -3.30 5.13
N VAL A 35 5.96 -1.98 5.26
CA VAL A 35 6.99 -1.19 4.62
C VAL A 35 7.79 -0.43 5.66
N THR A 36 9.11 -0.49 5.57
CA THR A 36 10.05 0.29 6.39
C THR A 36 10.84 1.22 5.50
N LEU A 37 10.85 2.51 5.84
CA LEU A 37 11.55 3.54 5.09
C LEU A 37 12.95 3.75 5.68
N GLU A 38 13.97 3.59 4.84
CA GLU A 38 15.33 4.07 5.14
C GLU A 38 15.51 5.51 4.64
N THR A 39 14.80 5.87 3.57
CA THR A 39 14.71 7.25 3.07
C THR A 39 13.25 7.69 2.92
N GLY A 40 13.00 9.01 2.99
CA GLY A 40 11.66 9.61 2.89
C GLY A 40 11.44 10.50 1.66
N ARG A 41 11.65 10.01 0.44
CA ARG A 41 11.41 10.81 -0.78
C ARG A 41 9.92 10.95 -1.08
N THR A 42 9.55 12.02 -1.81
CA THR A 42 8.17 12.26 -2.23
C THR A 42 7.63 11.07 -3.02
N HIS A 43 6.46 10.55 -2.60
CA HIS A 43 5.80 9.40 -3.21
C HIS A 43 6.63 8.11 -3.25
N GLN A 44 7.72 8.00 -2.47
CA GLN A 44 8.69 6.91 -2.59
C GLN A 44 8.05 5.51 -2.62
N ILE A 45 7.24 5.17 -1.62
CA ILE A 45 6.57 3.86 -1.54
C ILE A 45 5.69 3.63 -2.77
N ARG A 46 4.88 4.62 -3.14
CA ARG A 46 3.93 4.54 -4.26
C ARG A 46 4.65 4.27 -5.59
N VAL A 47 5.75 4.99 -5.81
CA VAL A 47 6.57 4.86 -7.03
C VAL A 47 7.30 3.53 -7.07
N HIS A 48 7.94 3.12 -5.96
CA HIS A 48 8.67 1.85 -5.89
C HIS A 48 7.73 0.66 -6.12
N MET A 49 6.59 0.65 -5.45
CA MET A 49 5.59 -0.42 -5.58
C MET A 49 5.04 -0.50 -7.01
N ASN A 50 4.74 0.64 -7.64
CA ASN A 50 4.32 0.67 -9.05
C ASN A 50 5.44 0.21 -10.00
N TRP A 51 6.69 0.63 -9.77
CA TRP A 51 7.85 0.24 -10.58
C TRP A 51 8.11 -1.27 -10.54
N GLN A 52 7.94 -1.90 -9.36
CA GLN A 52 8.00 -3.35 -9.20
C GLN A 52 6.79 -4.10 -9.77
N GLY A 53 5.81 -3.39 -10.35
CA GLY A 53 4.63 -3.98 -10.97
C GLY A 53 3.45 -4.20 -10.02
N HIS A 54 3.61 -3.89 -8.73
CA HIS A 54 2.63 -4.09 -7.65
C HIS A 54 2.13 -2.74 -7.08
N PRO A 55 1.42 -1.91 -7.86
CA PRO A 55 0.97 -0.60 -7.39
C PRO A 55 0.02 -0.70 -6.20
N ILE A 56 -0.02 0.35 -5.38
CA ILE A 56 -0.88 0.42 -4.20
C ILE A 56 -2.35 0.49 -4.63
N ALA A 57 -3.21 -0.30 -3.97
CA ALA A 57 -4.65 -0.29 -4.21
C ALA A 57 -5.25 1.10 -3.92
N GLY A 58 -6.16 1.54 -4.78
CA GLY A 58 -6.84 2.84 -4.66
C GLY A 58 -5.95 4.07 -4.91
N ASP A 59 -4.68 3.90 -5.30
CA ASP A 59 -3.79 5.01 -5.61
C ASP A 59 -4.26 5.76 -6.88
N PRO A 60 -4.65 7.05 -6.79
CA PRO A 60 -5.21 7.78 -7.93
C PRO A 60 -4.15 8.24 -8.96
N VAL A 61 -2.86 8.17 -8.63
CA VAL A 61 -1.77 8.72 -9.47
C VAL A 61 -0.98 7.60 -10.15
N TYR A 62 -0.61 6.57 -9.38
CA TYR A 62 0.21 5.44 -9.86
C TYR A 62 -0.57 4.12 -9.92
N GLY A 63 -1.81 4.09 -9.42
CA GLY A 63 -2.64 2.90 -9.47
C GLY A 63 -2.89 2.45 -10.90
N LYS A 64 -2.95 1.13 -11.09
CA LYS A 64 -3.43 0.51 -12.33
C LYS A 64 -4.96 0.43 -12.30
N ARG A 65 -5.55 -0.02 -13.41
CA ARG A 65 -6.97 -0.41 -13.47
C ARG A 65 -7.29 -1.33 -12.29
N LEU A 66 -8.46 -1.11 -11.67
CA LEU A 66 -8.92 -1.90 -10.54
C LEU A 66 -8.84 -3.39 -10.87
N HIS A 67 -8.06 -4.13 -10.09
CA HIS A 67 -7.85 -5.55 -10.30
C HIS A 67 -8.83 -6.34 -9.41
N VAL A 68 -9.82 -6.94 -10.03
CA VAL A 68 -10.87 -7.72 -9.34
C VAL A 68 -10.73 -9.18 -9.74
N PRO A 69 -10.52 -10.11 -8.78
CA PRO A 69 -10.48 -11.53 -9.10
C PRO A 69 -11.79 -12.02 -9.75
N PRO A 70 -11.76 -13.01 -10.66
CA PRO A 70 -12.97 -13.67 -11.14
C PRO A 70 -13.79 -14.27 -9.99
N ALA A 71 -15.11 -14.32 -10.15
CA ALA A 71 -16.05 -14.80 -9.14
C ALA A 71 -15.94 -14.07 -7.78
N SER A 72 -15.53 -12.80 -7.78
CA SER A 72 -15.55 -11.95 -6.58
C SER A 72 -16.98 -11.67 -6.11
N SER A 73 -17.17 -11.64 -4.80
CA SER A 73 -18.46 -11.24 -4.21
C SER A 73 -18.82 -9.78 -4.56
N GLY A 74 -20.12 -9.47 -4.56
CA GLY A 74 -20.60 -8.09 -4.74
C GLY A 74 -20.02 -7.14 -3.68
N GLN A 75 -19.81 -7.63 -2.46
CA GLN A 75 -19.16 -6.89 -1.38
C GLN A 75 -17.71 -6.53 -1.72
N LEU A 76 -16.90 -7.48 -2.19
CA LEU A 76 -15.52 -7.21 -2.60
C LEU A 76 -15.46 -6.19 -3.73
N LEU A 77 -16.33 -6.34 -4.73
CA LEU A 77 -16.41 -5.41 -5.85
C LEU A 77 -16.74 -3.99 -5.38
N ASN A 78 -17.71 -3.83 -4.49
CA ASN A 78 -18.13 -2.53 -3.97
C ASN A 78 -17.04 -1.90 -3.10
N THR A 79 -16.41 -2.66 -2.20
CA THR A 79 -15.32 -2.18 -1.36
C THR A 79 -14.14 -1.71 -2.20
N LEU A 80 -13.70 -2.50 -3.19
CA LEU A 80 -12.62 -2.13 -4.09
C LEU A 80 -12.91 -0.88 -4.93
N ARG A 81 -14.13 -0.76 -5.47
CA ARG A 81 -14.56 0.44 -6.24
C ARG A 81 -14.73 1.68 -5.37
N GLY A 82 -15.13 1.50 -4.12
CA GLY A 82 -15.31 2.57 -3.14
C GLY A 82 -14.00 3.10 -2.56
N PHE A 83 -12.92 2.30 -2.60
CA PHE A 83 -11.63 2.66 -2.02
C PHE A 83 -10.83 3.60 -2.94
N ARG A 84 -11.03 4.91 -2.78
CA ARG A 84 -10.49 5.97 -3.69
C ARG A 84 -9.26 6.71 -3.16
N ARG A 85 -8.50 6.10 -2.26
CA ARG A 85 -7.22 6.63 -1.77
C ARG A 85 -6.16 5.54 -1.78
N GLN A 86 -4.89 5.91 -1.69
CA GLN A 86 -3.82 4.95 -1.50
C GLN A 86 -4.05 4.13 -0.22
N ALA A 87 -4.07 2.80 -0.34
CA ALA A 87 -4.07 1.85 0.76
C ALA A 87 -2.70 1.83 1.46
N LEU A 88 -2.33 2.97 2.02
CA LEU A 88 -1.07 3.23 2.69
C LEU A 88 -1.37 3.90 4.04
N HIS A 89 -0.79 3.36 5.10
CA HIS A 89 -0.98 3.81 6.47
C HIS A 89 0.38 3.87 7.19
N ALA A 90 0.65 4.99 7.84
CA ALA A 90 1.83 5.13 8.71
C ALA A 90 1.45 4.60 10.10
N GLU A 91 1.67 3.30 10.32
CA GLU A 91 1.29 2.63 11.55
C GLU A 91 2.16 3.03 12.74
N THR A 92 3.48 3.08 12.55
CA THR A 92 4.45 3.36 13.62
C THR A 92 5.44 4.44 13.20
N LEU A 93 5.71 5.37 14.12
CA LEU A 93 6.79 6.34 14.02
C LEU A 93 7.71 6.19 15.24
N ALA A 94 9.00 6.02 15.00
CA ALA A 94 10.02 5.99 16.05
C ALA A 94 11.14 6.97 15.73
N LEU A 95 11.61 7.69 16.75
CA LEU A 95 12.73 8.62 16.65
C LEU A 95 13.40 8.84 18.01
N HIS A 96 14.66 9.26 17.99
CA HIS A 96 15.32 9.76 19.19
C HIS A 96 14.81 11.16 19.52
N HIS A 97 14.36 11.37 20.75
CA HIS A 97 13.90 12.67 21.22
C HIS A 97 15.04 13.69 21.08
N PRO A 98 14.81 14.85 20.43
CA PRO A 98 15.89 15.76 20.04
C PRO A 98 16.63 16.39 21.23
N VAL A 99 16.02 16.39 22.41
CA VAL A 99 16.62 16.97 23.63
C VAL A 99 17.14 15.88 24.58
N SER A 100 16.35 14.84 24.85
CA SER A 100 16.71 13.81 25.84
C SER A 100 17.47 12.63 25.24
N GLY A 101 17.47 12.45 23.92
CA GLY A 101 18.10 11.32 23.23
C GLY A 101 17.35 9.98 23.39
N GLU A 102 16.32 9.93 24.22
CA GLU A 102 15.50 8.74 24.46
C GLU A 102 14.78 8.30 23.19
N LEU A 103 14.70 6.99 22.97
CA LEU A 103 13.93 6.43 21.86
C LEU A 103 12.44 6.52 22.19
N LEU A 104 11.72 7.33 21.43
CA LEU A 104 10.26 7.43 21.50
C LEU A 104 9.63 6.68 20.32
N SER A 105 8.50 6.03 20.57
CA SER A 105 7.73 5.32 19.55
C SER A 105 6.23 5.53 19.76
N TRP A 106 5.52 5.82 18.68
CA TRP A 106 4.07 5.95 18.64
C TRP A 106 3.52 4.99 17.60
N THR A 107 2.41 4.34 17.95
CA THR A 107 1.69 3.43 17.06
C THR A 107 0.22 3.81 17.01
N VAL A 108 -0.35 3.81 15.81
CA VAL A 108 -1.77 4.08 15.56
C VAL A 108 -2.40 2.91 14.81
N PRO A 109 -3.61 2.47 15.21
CA PRO A 109 -4.26 1.35 14.56
C PRO A 109 -4.55 1.64 13.09
N MET A 110 -4.70 0.57 12.30
CA MET A 110 -5.12 0.68 10.91
C MET A 110 -6.48 1.40 10.82
N PRO A 111 -6.66 2.36 9.90
CA PRO A 111 -7.93 3.06 9.76
C PRO A 111 -9.03 2.09 9.29
N ALA A 112 -10.27 2.37 9.71
CA ALA A 112 -11.41 1.47 9.54
C ALA A 112 -11.70 1.09 8.08
N ASP A 113 -11.46 2.00 7.15
CA ASP A 113 -11.64 1.75 5.71
C ASP A 113 -10.63 0.73 5.16
N MET A 114 -9.37 0.79 5.59
CA MET A 114 -8.34 -0.19 5.25
C MET A 114 -8.58 -1.52 5.94
N GLN A 115 -9.02 -1.49 7.20
CA GLN A 115 -9.37 -2.70 7.94
C GLN A 115 -10.50 -3.45 7.20
N LEU A 116 -11.58 -2.75 6.83
CA LEU A 116 -12.67 -3.31 6.03
C LEU A 116 -12.19 -3.89 4.69
N LEU A 117 -11.30 -3.18 3.99
CA LEU A 117 -10.71 -3.68 2.74
C LEU A 117 -9.95 -5.00 2.95
N VAL A 118 -9.11 -5.06 3.99
CA VAL A 118 -8.35 -6.25 4.35
C VAL A 118 -9.27 -7.42 4.71
N ASP A 119 -10.31 -7.17 5.50
CA ASP A 119 -11.23 -8.22 5.95
C ASP A 119 -12.02 -8.81 4.77
N VAL A 120 -12.52 -7.96 3.86
CA VAL A 120 -13.23 -8.43 2.67
C VAL A 120 -12.32 -9.19 1.70
N LEU A 121 -11.04 -8.79 1.56
CA LEU A 121 -10.05 -9.55 0.79
C LEU A 121 -9.72 -10.91 1.42
N ARG A 122 -9.70 -10.97 2.76
CA ARG A 122 -9.47 -12.20 3.51
C ARG A 122 -10.62 -13.18 3.34
N ASP A 123 -11.85 -12.69 3.41
CA ASP A 123 -13.05 -13.53 3.24
C ASP A 123 -13.20 -14.03 1.81
N ASP A 124 -12.87 -13.22 0.79
CA ASP A 124 -12.81 -13.66 -0.61
C ASP A 124 -11.81 -14.81 -0.81
N LYS A 125 -10.63 -14.75 -0.18
CA LYS A 125 -9.66 -15.84 -0.22
C LYS A 125 -10.21 -17.12 0.42
N LYS A 126 -10.87 -17.03 1.58
CA LYS A 126 -11.49 -18.18 2.27
C LYS A 126 -12.59 -18.80 1.43
N GLY A 127 -13.48 -17.99 0.84
CA GLY A 127 -14.57 -18.46 -0.01
C GLY A 127 -14.06 -19.22 -1.24
N ALA A 128 -12.98 -18.75 -1.86
CA ALA A 128 -12.36 -19.46 -2.99
C ALA A 128 -11.66 -20.77 -2.60
N SER A 129 -11.16 -20.91 -1.37
CA SER A 129 -10.60 -22.19 -0.91
C SER A 129 -11.65 -23.27 -0.63
N ILE A 130 -12.94 -22.88 -0.52
CA ILE A 130 -14.05 -23.80 -0.21
C ILE A 130 -14.73 -24.32 -1.48
N ASN A 131 -14.63 -23.61 -2.61
CA ASN A 131 -15.18 -24.01 -3.91
C ASN A 131 -14.05 -24.22 -4.94
N PRO A 132 -13.46 -25.43 -5.03
CA PRO A 132 -12.45 -25.76 -6.05
C PRO A 132 -13.02 -25.86 -7.47
#